data_AF-A0A3S0RHL6-F1
#
_entry.id   AF-A0A3S0RHL6-F1
#
_cell.length_a   1.000
_cell.length_b   1.000
_cell.length_c   1.000
_cell.angle_alpha   90.00
_cell.angle_beta   90.00
_cell.angle_gamma   90.00
#
_symmetry.space_group_name_H-M   'P 1'
#
loop_
_entity.id
_entity.type
_entity.pdbx_description
1 polymer ?
#
loop_
_entity_poly.entity_id
_entity_poly.type
_entity_poly.pdbx_seq_one_letter_code
_entity_poly.pdbx_strand_id
1 'polypeptide(L)'
;MRKLTLIATTLALTGCLALSACNNQQNEGQQQAQQQEQQVSKPADPNDSKAWGAYLGQMVQKNMQGMTAPQPYAYLVPAGDTEEAKDARDRQLSNIQDIVARGVLPGNLLAIGGPDSGKTADVVTTAFKDAKAGSFKGVIVVVIGASADQQRVEDVLKPTNATIRYVQM
;
A
#
# COMPACT_ATOMS: atom_id res chain seq x y z
N MET A 1 -53.95 -13.32 -39.52
CA MET A 1 -54.96 -14.35 -39.15
C MET A 1 -54.84 -14.63 -37.66
N ARG A 2 -55.98 -14.67 -36.97
CA ARG A 2 -56.15 -14.81 -35.52
C ARG A 2 -55.59 -16.13 -34.96
N LYS A 3 -55.21 -16.11 -33.66
CA LYS A 3 -55.61 -17.03 -32.54
C LYS A 3 -54.47 -17.05 -31.49
N LEU A 4 -54.54 -16.35 -30.35
CA LEU A 4 -55.20 -16.72 -29.07
C LEU A 4 -55.04 -18.19 -28.66
N THR A 5 -54.27 -18.48 -27.60
CA THR A 5 -54.71 -19.36 -26.50
C THR A 5 -53.90 -19.10 -25.21
N LEU A 6 -54.62 -18.80 -24.13
CA LEU A 6 -54.21 -18.75 -22.72
C LEU A 6 -54.50 -20.11 -22.07
N ILE A 7 -53.56 -20.70 -21.30
CA ILE A 7 -53.80 -21.69 -20.20
C ILE A 7 -52.56 -21.58 -19.26
N ALA A 8 -52.62 -20.96 -18.08
CA ALA A 8 -53.20 -21.37 -16.79
C ALA A 8 -52.42 -22.49 -16.05
N THR A 9 -51.61 -22.04 -15.08
CA THR A 9 -51.48 -22.53 -13.69
C THR A 9 -51.34 -24.03 -13.39
N THR A 10 -50.18 -24.44 -12.85
CA THR A 10 -50.11 -25.44 -11.76
C THR A 10 -48.88 -25.20 -10.86
N LEU A 11 -49.16 -25.03 -9.57
CA LEU A 11 -48.28 -25.17 -8.42
C LEU A 11 -47.57 -26.53 -8.41
N ALA A 12 -46.27 -26.54 -8.09
CA ALA A 12 -45.63 -27.62 -7.35
C ALA A 12 -44.37 -27.08 -6.66
N LEU A 13 -44.55 -26.68 -5.40
CA LEU A 13 -43.49 -26.34 -4.48
C LEU A 13 -42.90 -27.66 -3.95
N THR A 14 -41.76 -28.08 -4.49
CA THR A 14 -40.98 -29.19 -3.91
C THR A 14 -39.53 -28.76 -3.85
N GLY A 15 -39.10 -28.36 -2.65
CA GLY A 15 -37.71 -28.10 -2.35
C GLY A 15 -36.90 -29.39 -2.36
N CYS A 16 -35.80 -29.38 -3.09
CA CYS A 16 -34.66 -30.25 -2.84
C CYS A 16 -33.41 -29.36 -2.83
N LEU A 17 -32.92 -29.11 -1.62
CA LEU A 17 -31.56 -28.64 -1.39
C LEU A 17 -30.59 -29.73 -1.89
N ALA A 18 -29.80 -29.40 -2.91
CA ALA A 18 -28.58 -30.11 -3.22
C ALA A 18 -27.55 -29.07 -3.70
N LEU A 19 -26.82 -28.49 -2.75
CA LEU A 19 -25.54 -27.84 -3.03
C LEU A 19 -24.56 -28.97 -3.40
N SER A 20 -24.07 -28.97 -4.63
CA SER A 20 -22.73 -29.42 -4.99
C SER A 20 -22.44 -29.18 -6.47
N ALA A 21 -21.22 -28.71 -6.73
CA ALA A 21 -20.48 -28.77 -7.99
C ALA A 21 -20.69 -27.66 -9.04
N CYS A 22 -19.74 -26.70 -9.01
CA CYS A 22 -18.89 -26.30 -10.13
C CYS A 22 -19.54 -25.78 -11.42
N ASN A 23 -19.66 -24.45 -11.53
CA ASN A 23 -18.93 -23.58 -12.47
C ASN A 23 -19.74 -22.29 -12.67
N ASN A 24 -19.12 -21.11 -12.56
CA ASN A 24 -19.69 -19.91 -13.16
C ASN A 24 -18.59 -18.92 -13.57
N GLN A 25 -18.57 -18.64 -14.87
CA GLN A 25 -17.89 -17.51 -15.47
C GLN A 25 -18.53 -16.19 -15.03
N GLN A 26 -17.63 -15.24 -14.75
CA GLN A 26 -17.67 -13.83 -15.15
C GLN A 26 -18.76 -12.91 -14.57
N ASN A 27 -18.29 -11.94 -13.77
CA ASN A 27 -18.82 -10.58 -13.80
C ASN A 27 -17.65 -9.61 -13.88
N GLU A 28 -17.62 -8.85 -14.97
CA GLU A 28 -16.68 -7.77 -15.24
C GLU A 28 -17.04 -6.53 -14.42
N GLY A 29 -16.04 -5.94 -13.76
CA GLY A 29 -16.19 -4.70 -12.99
C GLY A 29 -14.93 -4.41 -12.18
N GLN A 30 -13.94 -3.84 -12.85
CA GLN A 30 -12.81 -3.07 -12.30
C GLN A 30 -12.36 -3.37 -10.87
N GLN A 31 -11.22 -4.07 -10.73
CA GLN A 31 -10.22 -3.71 -9.72
C GLN A 31 -8.88 -4.33 -10.08
N GLN A 32 -7.85 -3.53 -9.84
CA GLN A 32 -6.50 -3.69 -10.35
C GLN A 32 -5.95 -5.09 -10.12
N ALA A 33 -5.24 -5.60 -11.14
CA ALA A 33 -4.50 -6.83 -11.09
C ALA A 33 -3.64 -6.89 -9.81
N GLN A 34 -4.12 -7.63 -8.80
CA GLN A 34 -3.26 -8.19 -7.78
C GLN A 34 -2.50 -9.33 -8.46
N GLN A 35 -1.41 -8.98 -9.13
CA GLN A 35 -0.37 -9.95 -9.42
C GLN A 35 0.14 -10.45 -8.06
N GLN A 36 -0.23 -11.68 -7.71
CA GLN A 36 0.39 -12.44 -6.64
C GLN A 36 1.84 -12.73 -7.05
N GLU A 37 2.70 -11.72 -6.94
CA GLU A 37 4.13 -11.95 -6.90
C GLU A 37 4.44 -12.71 -5.62
N GLN A 38 5.20 -13.80 -5.76
CA GLN A 38 5.74 -14.65 -4.72
C GLN A 38 6.11 -13.81 -3.48
N GLN A 39 5.28 -13.95 -2.45
CA GLN A 39 5.28 -13.07 -1.28
C GLN A 39 6.59 -13.29 -0.52
N VAL A 40 7.44 -12.26 -0.47
CA VAL A 40 8.64 -12.29 0.37
C VAL A 40 8.14 -12.43 1.80
N SER A 41 8.65 -13.41 2.55
CA SER A 41 8.22 -13.63 3.93
C SER A 41 8.72 -12.50 4.82
N LYS A 42 7.78 -11.79 5.44
CA LYS A 42 8.06 -10.75 6.44
C LYS A 42 8.84 -11.31 7.63
N PRO A 43 9.84 -10.59 8.18
CA PRO A 43 10.55 -11.03 9.37
C PRO A 43 9.63 -11.16 10.59
N ALA A 44 9.92 -12.13 11.46
CA ALA A 44 9.10 -12.41 12.65
C ALA A 44 9.44 -11.48 13.83
N ASP A 45 10.72 -11.18 14.06
CA ASP A 45 11.15 -10.28 15.13
C ASP A 45 11.12 -8.82 14.62
N PRO A 46 10.26 -7.94 15.17
CA PRO A 46 10.21 -6.54 14.79
C PRO A 46 11.49 -5.75 15.14
N ASN A 47 12.39 -6.30 15.98
CA ASN A 47 13.63 -5.64 16.36
C ASN A 47 14.86 -6.13 15.57
N ASP A 48 14.72 -7.15 14.71
CA ASP A 48 15.79 -7.60 13.81
C ASP A 48 15.96 -6.61 12.64
N SER A 49 16.70 -5.53 12.91
CA SER A 49 16.92 -4.46 11.95
C SER A 49 17.60 -4.94 10.67
N LYS A 50 18.39 -6.02 10.73
CA LYS A 50 19.06 -6.58 9.55
C LYS A 50 18.07 -7.32 8.66
N ALA A 51 17.24 -8.19 9.25
CA ALA A 51 16.22 -8.91 8.51
C ALA A 51 15.19 -7.95 7.89
N TRP A 52 14.77 -6.92 8.64
CA TRP A 52 13.88 -5.89 8.14
C TRP A 52 14.50 -5.03 7.04
N GLY A 53 15.77 -4.65 7.17
CA GLY A 53 16.48 -3.95 6.10
C GLY A 53 16.52 -4.76 4.79
N ALA A 54 16.77 -6.06 4.87
CA ALA A 54 16.78 -6.95 3.71
C ALA A 54 15.37 -7.14 3.09
N TYR A 55 14.34 -7.30 3.92
CA TYR A 55 12.96 -7.43 3.49
C TYR A 55 12.48 -6.17 2.77
N LEU A 56 12.64 -5.01 3.42
CA LEU A 56 12.21 -3.72 2.87
C LEU A 56 13.02 -3.36 1.63
N GLY A 57 14.32 -3.67 1.60
CA GLY A 57 15.17 -3.49 0.42
C GLY A 57 14.63 -4.22 -0.81
N GLN A 58 14.17 -5.47 -0.66
CA GLN A 58 13.54 -6.23 -1.77
C GLN A 58 12.24 -5.58 -2.23
N MET A 59 11.40 -5.13 -1.30
CA MET A 59 10.15 -4.44 -1.65
C MET A 59 10.42 -3.14 -2.40
N VAL A 60 11.43 -2.38 -1.98
CA VAL A 60 11.85 -1.16 -2.69
C VAL A 60 12.34 -1.50 -4.10
N GLN A 61 13.22 -2.49 -4.25
CA GLN A 61 13.77 -2.92 -5.55
C GLN A 61 12.67 -3.29 -6.56
N LYS A 62 11.66 -4.05 -6.13
CA LYS A 62 10.50 -4.39 -6.96
C LYS A 62 9.65 -3.17 -7.37
N ASN A 63 9.77 -2.07 -6.63
CA ASN A 63 8.99 -0.86 -6.82
C ASN A 63 9.82 0.31 -7.37
N MET A 64 10.97 0.07 -8.01
CA MET A 64 11.80 1.13 -8.60
C MET A 64 11.38 1.58 -10.00
N GLN A 65 10.42 0.90 -10.65
CA GLN A 65 10.00 1.23 -12.02
C GLN A 65 9.60 2.71 -12.14
N GLY A 66 10.20 3.43 -13.09
CA GLY A 66 9.95 4.86 -13.32
C GLY A 66 10.89 5.81 -12.56
N MET A 67 11.73 5.30 -11.66
CA MET A 67 12.84 6.08 -11.07
C MET A 67 13.95 6.25 -12.12
N THR A 68 14.54 7.44 -12.18
CA THR A 68 15.69 7.75 -13.05
C THR A 68 16.94 8.14 -12.25
N ALA A 69 16.79 8.46 -10.97
CA ALA A 69 17.89 8.68 -10.04
C ALA A 69 18.76 7.40 -9.89
N PRO A 70 20.02 7.52 -9.45
CA PRO A 70 20.91 6.36 -9.28
C PRO A 70 20.51 5.45 -8.11
N GLN A 71 19.88 5.99 -7.07
CA GLN A 71 19.43 5.23 -5.90
C GLN A 71 18.19 5.86 -5.25
N PRO A 72 17.35 5.06 -4.58
CA PRO A 72 16.23 5.59 -3.79
C PRO A 72 16.71 6.19 -2.46
N TYR A 73 15.93 7.12 -1.92
CA TYR A 73 16.05 7.55 -0.53
C TYR A 73 15.18 6.63 0.33
N ALA A 74 15.81 5.74 1.11
CA ALA A 74 15.09 4.74 1.91
C ALA A 74 15.20 5.03 3.42
N TYR A 75 14.06 5.01 4.10
CA TYR A 75 13.92 5.28 5.54
C TYR A 75 13.33 4.06 6.24
N LEU A 76 14.11 3.52 7.19
CA LEU A 76 13.69 2.42 8.06
C LEU A 76 13.11 2.99 9.36
N VAL A 77 11.80 2.85 9.57
CA VAL A 77 11.14 3.27 10.80
C VAL A 77 11.25 2.12 11.82
N PRO A 78 11.94 2.31 12.97
CA PRO A 78 12.11 1.26 13.97
C PRO A 78 10.79 0.94 14.67
N ALA A 79 10.56 -0.31 15.08
CA ALA A 79 9.32 -0.67 15.78
C ALA A 79 9.38 -0.58 17.30
N GLY A 80 10.57 -0.66 17.91
CA GLY A 80 10.70 -0.73 19.37
C GLY A 80 10.08 0.45 20.12
N ASP A 81 9.81 0.22 21.41
CA ASP A 81 9.25 1.21 22.34
C ASP A 81 10.25 1.66 23.42
N THR A 82 11.50 1.20 23.35
CA THR A 82 12.57 1.74 24.19
C THR A 82 12.83 3.21 23.85
N GLU A 83 13.47 3.94 24.76
CA GLU A 83 13.79 5.35 24.52
C GLU A 83 14.68 5.51 23.27
N GLU A 84 15.66 4.63 23.11
CA GLU A 84 16.56 4.62 21.95
C GLU A 84 15.80 4.39 20.64
N ALA A 85 14.75 3.55 20.67
CA ALA A 85 13.91 3.30 19.51
C ALA A 85 13.00 4.50 19.18
N LYS A 86 12.51 5.22 20.20
CA LYS A 86 11.78 6.49 20.00
C LYS A 86 12.70 7.55 19.42
N ASP A 87 13.87 7.77 20.01
CA ASP A 87 14.87 8.71 19.50
C ASP A 87 15.28 8.39 18.05
N ALA A 88 15.45 7.11 17.73
CA ALA A 88 15.74 6.68 16.36
C ALA A 88 14.59 7.01 15.40
N ARG A 89 13.34 6.79 15.82
CA ARG A 89 12.15 7.15 15.04
C ARG A 89 12.04 8.66 14.83
N ASP A 90 12.29 9.45 15.86
CA ASP A 90 12.24 10.91 15.79
C ASP A 90 13.32 11.46 14.86
N ARG A 91 14.52 10.84 14.84
CA ARG A 91 15.54 11.13 13.83
C ARG A 91 15.06 10.80 12.42
N GLN A 92 14.38 9.67 12.19
CA GLN A 92 13.80 9.37 10.87
C GLN A 92 12.74 10.40 10.48
N LEU A 93 11.86 10.76 11.40
CA LEU A 93 10.84 11.80 11.19
C LEU A 93 11.49 13.12 10.79
N SER A 94 12.50 13.59 11.53
CA SER A 94 13.22 14.83 11.22
C SER A 94 13.89 14.76 9.84
N ASN A 95 14.56 13.64 9.52
CA ASN A 95 15.22 13.47 8.22
C ASN A 95 14.24 13.54 7.05
N ILE A 96 13.06 12.92 7.21
CA ILE A 96 12.01 12.94 6.19
C ILE A 96 11.41 14.35 6.09
N GLN A 97 11.13 15.02 7.22
CA GLN A 97 10.65 16.40 7.25
C GLN A 97 11.61 17.36 6.54
N ASP A 98 12.92 17.25 6.78
CA ASP A 98 13.93 18.09 6.12
C ASP A 98 13.93 17.90 4.60
N ILE A 99 13.65 16.70 4.12
CA ILE A 99 13.57 16.42 2.67
C ILE A 99 12.25 16.90 2.09
N VAL A 100 11.13 16.68 2.79
CA VAL A 100 9.82 17.19 2.38
C VAL A 100 9.84 18.72 2.30
N ALA A 101 10.46 19.39 3.28
CA ALA A 101 10.58 20.84 3.31
C ALA A 101 11.43 21.39 2.16
N ARG A 102 12.52 20.68 1.81
CA ARG A 102 13.40 21.04 0.67
C ARG A 102 12.79 20.69 -0.69
N GLY A 103 11.83 19.77 -0.71
CA GLY A 103 11.28 19.17 -1.92
C GLY A 103 12.21 18.10 -2.49
N VAL A 104 11.60 17.09 -3.13
CA VAL A 104 12.30 16.01 -3.82
C VAL A 104 12.21 16.25 -5.32
N LEU A 105 13.33 16.13 -6.04
CA LEU A 105 13.34 16.38 -7.48
C LEU A 105 12.63 15.25 -8.25
N PRO A 106 11.94 15.55 -9.37
CA PRO A 106 11.35 14.54 -10.23
C PRO A 106 12.34 13.45 -10.64
N GLY A 107 11.87 12.21 -10.80
CA GLY A 107 12.70 11.04 -11.13
C GLY A 107 13.33 10.35 -9.92
N ASN A 108 13.20 10.92 -8.72
CA ASN A 108 13.62 10.29 -7.48
C ASN A 108 12.53 9.40 -6.89
N LEU A 109 12.95 8.48 -6.02
CA LEU A 109 12.09 7.62 -5.23
C LEU A 109 12.38 7.83 -3.75
N LEU A 110 11.31 8.01 -2.97
CA LEU A 110 11.33 8.02 -1.51
C LEU A 110 10.63 6.76 -1.02
N ALA A 111 11.34 5.91 -0.28
CA ALA A 111 10.80 4.69 0.32
C ALA A 111 10.77 4.82 1.84
N ILE A 112 9.61 4.56 2.44
CA ILE A 112 9.42 4.63 3.90
C ILE A 112 8.76 3.32 4.33
N GLY A 113 9.40 2.60 5.26
CA GLY A 113 8.90 1.32 5.72
C GLY A 113 9.49 0.95 7.07
N GLY A 114 8.81 0.05 7.77
CA GLY A 114 9.24 -0.40 9.09
C GLY A 114 8.51 -1.66 9.54
N PRO A 115 8.95 -2.26 10.65
CA PRO A 115 8.33 -3.46 11.21
C PRO A 115 6.92 -3.21 11.77
N ASP A 116 6.67 -1.97 12.21
CA ASP A 116 5.39 -1.53 12.74
C ASP A 116 4.73 -0.58 11.73
N SER A 117 3.60 -1.02 11.18
CA SER A 117 2.84 -0.26 10.19
C SER A 117 2.27 1.03 10.77
N GLY A 118 1.75 0.97 12.00
CA GLY A 118 1.13 2.09 12.68
C GLY A 118 2.14 3.22 12.86
N LYS A 119 3.30 2.88 13.42
CA LYS A 119 4.38 3.85 13.64
C LYS A 119 5.00 4.36 12.35
N THR A 120 5.07 3.52 11.30
CA THR A 120 5.52 3.95 9.96
C THR A 120 4.57 4.99 9.39
N ALA A 121 3.27 4.73 9.43
CA ALA A 121 2.28 5.65 8.90
C ALA A 121 2.16 6.93 9.75
N ASP A 122 2.41 6.89 11.06
CA ASP A 122 2.50 8.10 11.89
C ASP A 122 3.66 9.01 11.46
N VAL A 123 4.82 8.42 11.16
CA VAL A 123 5.97 9.14 10.61
C VAL A 123 5.60 9.78 9.26
N VAL A 124 4.95 9.04 8.35
CA VAL A 124 4.53 9.58 7.05
C VAL A 124 3.53 10.71 7.21
N THR A 125 2.46 10.52 7.99
CA THR A 125 1.43 11.56 8.19
C THR A 125 2.00 12.81 8.83
N THR A 126 2.93 12.66 9.77
CA THR A 126 3.55 13.81 10.44
C THR A 126 4.56 14.51 9.56
N ALA A 127 5.34 13.77 8.77
CA ALA A 127 6.36 14.36 7.90
C ALA A 127 5.76 15.12 6.71
N PHE A 128 4.62 14.65 6.19
CA PHE A 128 3.97 15.22 5.01
C PHE A 128 2.87 16.23 5.31
N LYS A 129 2.52 16.46 6.58
CA LYS A 129 1.41 17.35 6.96
C LYS A 129 1.50 18.76 6.36
N ASP A 130 2.72 19.27 6.19
CA ASP A 130 3.01 20.62 5.67
C ASP A 130 3.57 20.58 4.23
N ALA A 131 3.52 19.42 3.56
CA ALA A 131 3.97 19.28 2.18
C ALA A 131 3.11 20.15 1.26
N LYS A 132 3.76 20.98 0.44
CA LYS A 132 3.05 21.88 -0.49
C LYS A 132 2.37 21.06 -1.59
N ALA A 133 1.18 21.51 -2.03
CA ALA A 133 0.49 20.87 -3.14
C ALA A 133 1.38 20.84 -4.40
N GLY A 134 1.43 19.70 -5.09
CA GLY A 134 2.24 19.51 -6.29
C GLY A 134 3.76 19.42 -6.09
N SER A 135 4.26 19.53 -4.85
CA SER A 135 5.71 19.58 -4.57
C SER A 135 6.47 18.29 -4.88
N PHE A 136 5.76 17.17 -5.09
CA PHE A 136 6.33 15.87 -5.41
C PHE A 136 5.94 15.39 -6.82
N LYS A 137 5.52 16.30 -7.71
CA LYS A 137 5.19 15.93 -9.09
C LYS A 137 6.37 15.22 -9.75
N GLY A 138 6.14 13.99 -10.22
CA GLY A 138 7.19 13.16 -10.85
C GLY A 138 8.12 12.46 -9.86
N VAL A 139 7.83 12.52 -8.56
CA VAL A 139 8.50 11.73 -7.52
C VAL A 139 7.67 10.49 -7.23
N ILE A 140 8.33 9.35 -7.00
CA ILE A 140 7.67 8.13 -6.54
C ILE A 140 7.79 8.07 -5.02
N VAL A 141 6.66 7.91 -4.31
CA VAL A 141 6.65 7.69 -2.86
C VAL A 141 6.15 6.27 -2.61
N VAL A 142 7.04 5.41 -2.14
CA VAL A 142 6.74 4.03 -1.75
C VAL A 142 6.57 3.98 -0.23
N VAL A 143 5.40 3.57 0.24
CA VAL A 143 5.16 3.30 1.66
C VAL A 143 4.89 1.82 1.83
N ILE A 144 5.66 1.15 2.69
CA ILE A 144 5.52 -0.28 2.96
C ILE A 144 4.85 -0.45 4.31
N GLY A 145 3.63 -0.99 4.31
CA GLY A 145 2.76 -1.01 5.48
C GLY A 145 1.62 -2.03 5.40
N ALA A 146 0.82 -2.15 6.44
CA ALA A 146 -0.39 -2.97 6.48
C ALA A 146 -1.55 -2.23 5.81
N SER A 147 -2.47 -2.96 5.17
CA SER A 147 -3.63 -2.38 4.48
C SER A 147 -4.50 -1.46 5.36
N ALA A 148 -4.53 -1.71 6.67
CA ALA A 148 -5.25 -0.88 7.64
C ALA A 148 -4.76 0.58 7.70
N ASP A 149 -3.50 0.85 7.35
CA ASP A 149 -2.90 2.18 7.37
C ASP A 149 -2.86 2.86 5.99
N GLN A 150 -3.27 2.17 4.93
CA GLN A 150 -3.15 2.66 3.56
C GLN A 150 -3.90 3.96 3.34
N GLN A 151 -5.19 4.01 3.71
CA GLN A 151 -6.04 5.16 3.44
C GLN A 151 -5.49 6.45 4.07
N ARG A 152 -5.09 6.40 5.34
CA ARG A 152 -4.56 7.58 6.06
C ARG A 152 -3.25 8.08 5.48
N VAL A 153 -2.40 7.17 4.97
CA VAL A 153 -1.16 7.53 4.29
C VAL A 153 -1.44 8.14 2.92
N GLU A 154 -2.35 7.56 2.15
CA GLU A 154 -2.69 8.11 0.84
C GLU A 154 -3.31 9.51 0.94
N ASP A 155 -4.14 9.76 1.95
CA ASP A 155 -4.83 11.04 2.10
C ASP A 155 -3.88 12.21 2.38
N VAL A 156 -2.77 11.99 3.11
CA VAL A 156 -1.73 13.02 3.31
C VAL A 156 -0.84 13.18 2.08
N LEU A 157 -0.63 12.12 1.30
CA LEU A 157 0.28 12.15 0.15
C LEU A 157 -0.37 12.66 -1.13
N LYS A 158 -1.68 12.44 -1.32
CA LYS A 158 -2.42 12.83 -2.54
C LYS A 158 -2.20 14.30 -2.96
N PRO A 159 -2.24 15.30 -2.04
CA PRO A 159 -2.04 16.71 -2.42
C PRO A 159 -0.67 17.00 -3.04
N THR A 160 0.34 16.18 -2.77
CA THR A 160 1.72 16.39 -3.24
C THR A 160 1.91 16.11 -4.74
N ASN A 161 0.94 15.42 -5.38
CA ASN A 161 1.03 14.89 -6.74
C ASN A 161 2.19 13.89 -6.98
N ALA A 162 2.68 13.25 -5.91
CA ALA A 162 3.56 12.09 -6.04
C ALA A 162 2.86 10.93 -6.76
N THR A 163 3.65 10.06 -7.40
CA THR A 163 3.23 8.71 -7.74
C THR A 163 3.29 7.87 -6.46
N ILE A 164 2.14 7.64 -5.83
CA ILE A 164 2.05 6.89 -4.56
C ILE A 164 2.02 5.39 -4.87
N ARG A 165 2.86 4.62 -4.17
CA ARG A 165 2.85 3.16 -4.16
C ARG A 165 2.74 2.68 -2.72
N TYR A 166 1.56 2.19 -2.34
CA TYR A 166 1.39 1.53 -1.06
C TYR A 166 1.63 0.02 -1.23
N VAL A 167 2.68 -0.50 -0.60
CA VAL A 167 3.09 -1.89 -0.69
C VAL A 167 2.70 -2.60 0.59
N GLN A 168 1.91 -3.66 0.46
CA GLN A 168 1.46 -4.43 1.62
C GLN A 168 2.60 -5.29 2.18
N MET A 169 2.83 -5.20 3.49
CA MET A 169 3.86 -5.98 4.21
C MET A 169 3.38 -7.35 4.66
#